data_AF-R8W8W3-F1
#
_entry.id   AF-R8W8W3-F1
#
_cell.length_a   1.000
_cell.length_b   1.000
_cell.length_c   1.000
_cell.angle_alpha   90.00
_cell.angle_beta   90.00
_cell.angle_gamma   90.00
#
_symmetry.space_group_name_H-M   'P 1'
#
loop_
_entity.id
_entity.type
_entity.pdbx_description
1 polymer ?
#
loop_
_entity_poly.entity_id
_entity_poly.type
_entity_poly.pdbx_seq_one_letter_code
_entity_poly.pdbx_strand_id
1 'polypeptide(L)'
;MIKGMTISDAAHKWVSEFNAIPQSMIERLMRAAPDEWEELTLPHAGSRVHVFDLPDSCDTLEHLGEIVAYAADLNKYRVDLDGGPSILVEPDNLEVVDEDTLPMWGTMWSFGDSCDDYWLGYADGIRVMSDCGFRIYQHEEWGYFFGIDGAGYDFYSEHWIPLYKSRGLQWHDPAAEKAEEMRSKDCRIAKLGGRNVWVDKNGAFVEEVWHD
;
A
#
# COMPACT_ATOMS: atom_id res chain seq x y z
N MET A 1 -19.41 -4.39 -8.68
CA MET A 1 -19.77 -2.96 -8.64
C MET A 1 -21.11 -2.78 -7.93
N ILE A 2 -21.14 -1.92 -6.91
CA ILE A 2 -22.33 -1.53 -6.14
C ILE A 2 -22.63 -0.07 -6.46
N LYS A 3 -23.83 0.21 -6.98
CA LYS A 3 -24.23 1.55 -7.42
C LYS A 3 -24.12 2.59 -6.29
N GLY A 4 -23.55 3.75 -6.59
CA GLY A 4 -23.37 4.86 -5.64
C GLY A 4 -22.16 4.74 -4.71
N MET A 5 -21.38 3.66 -4.79
CA MET A 5 -20.25 3.42 -3.89
C MET A 5 -18.98 4.10 -4.43
N THR A 6 -18.33 4.94 -3.62
CA THR A 6 -17.00 5.50 -3.96
C THR A 6 -15.91 4.44 -3.78
N ILE A 7 -14.68 4.72 -4.24
CA ILE A 7 -13.52 3.89 -3.94
C ILE A 7 -13.29 3.79 -2.44
N SER A 8 -13.46 4.90 -1.71
CA SER A 8 -13.32 4.91 -0.25
C SER A 8 -14.34 3.96 0.41
N ASP A 9 -15.61 4.05 0.03
CA ASP A 9 -16.66 3.16 0.56
C ASP A 9 -16.36 1.68 0.23
N ALA A 10 -15.88 1.41 -0.98
CA ALA A 10 -15.54 0.08 -1.43
C ALA A 10 -14.34 -0.50 -0.67
N ALA A 11 -13.32 0.31 -0.40
CA ALA A 11 -12.16 -0.07 0.40
C ALA A 11 -12.57 -0.39 1.85
N HIS A 12 -13.40 0.45 2.48
CA HIS A 12 -13.95 0.18 3.82
C HIS A 12 -14.74 -1.12 3.86
N LYS A 13 -15.56 -1.37 2.84
CA LYS A 13 -16.32 -2.61 2.75
C LYS A 13 -15.41 -3.84 2.61
N TRP A 14 -14.40 -3.77 1.75
CA TRP A 14 -13.45 -4.87 1.57
C TRP A 14 -12.67 -5.16 2.86
N VAL A 15 -12.12 -4.13 3.52
CA VAL A 15 -11.40 -4.29 4.79
C VAL A 15 -12.30 -4.84 5.90
N SER A 16 -13.62 -4.55 5.87
CA SER A 16 -14.56 -5.10 6.85
C SER A 16 -14.76 -6.61 6.78
N GLU A 17 -14.31 -7.26 5.70
CA GLU A 17 -14.34 -8.72 5.53
C GLU A 17 -13.09 -9.42 6.11
N PHE A 18 -12.10 -8.66 6.57
CA PHE A 18 -10.86 -9.22 7.12
C PHE A 18 -11.03 -9.68 8.56
N ASN A 19 -10.20 -10.64 8.95
CA ASN A 19 -10.08 -11.04 10.35
C ASN A 19 -9.20 -10.02 11.07
N ALA A 20 -9.78 -9.18 11.93
CA ALA A 20 -9.01 -8.26 12.76
C ALA A 20 -8.44 -8.99 13.99
N ILE A 21 -7.13 -8.86 14.20
CA ILE A 21 -6.36 -9.65 15.14
C ILE A 21 -5.56 -8.70 16.05
N PRO A 22 -5.69 -8.78 17.38
CA PRO A 22 -4.84 -8.00 18.28
C PRO A 22 -3.37 -8.37 18.09
N GLN A 23 -2.51 -7.38 17.84
CA GLN A 23 -1.07 -7.59 17.65
C GLN A 23 -0.44 -8.36 18.82
N SER A 24 -0.85 -8.05 20.06
CA SER A 24 -0.38 -8.73 21.26
C SER A 24 -0.68 -10.24 21.30
N MET A 25 -1.64 -10.73 20.51
CA MET A 25 -1.86 -12.16 20.34
C MET A 25 -0.80 -12.75 19.42
N ILE A 26 -0.53 -12.12 18.28
CA ILE A 26 0.53 -12.54 17.34
C ILE A 26 1.90 -12.51 18.03
N GLU A 27 2.21 -11.45 18.79
CA GLU A 27 3.44 -11.33 19.56
C GLU A 27 3.67 -12.55 20.49
N ARG A 28 2.61 -13.02 21.15
CA ARG A 28 2.69 -14.20 22.02
C ARG A 28 2.92 -15.49 21.25
N LEU A 29 2.33 -15.62 20.07
CA LEU A 29 2.47 -16.79 19.20
C LEU A 29 3.89 -16.84 18.60
N MET A 30 4.37 -15.72 18.04
CA MET A 30 5.73 -15.57 17.54
C MET A 30 6.78 -15.87 18.62
N ARG A 31 6.57 -15.40 19.86
CA ARG A 31 7.48 -15.71 20.97
C ARG A 31 7.49 -17.20 21.34
N ALA A 32 6.36 -17.89 21.17
CA ALA A 32 6.24 -19.30 21.53
C ALA A 32 6.94 -20.23 20.53
N ALA A 33 6.91 -19.88 19.24
CA ALA A 33 7.51 -20.66 18.16
C ALA A 33 8.09 -19.74 17.07
N PRO A 34 9.20 -19.04 17.32
CA PRO A 34 9.72 -18.02 16.39
C PRO A 34 10.12 -18.61 15.03
N ASP A 35 10.59 -19.86 15.00
CA ASP A 35 11.02 -20.53 13.77
C ASP A 35 9.85 -20.89 12.84
N GLU A 36 8.59 -20.81 13.31
CA GLU A 36 7.38 -21.06 12.49
C GLU A 36 6.87 -19.79 11.77
N TRP A 37 7.55 -18.65 11.98
CA TRP A 37 7.17 -17.35 11.41
C TRP A 37 8.25 -16.79 10.50
N GLU A 38 7.83 -16.28 9.35
CA GLU A 38 8.68 -15.58 8.40
C GLU A 38 8.09 -14.20 8.09
N GLU A 39 8.90 -13.14 8.11
CA GLU A 39 8.51 -11.85 7.55
C GLU A 39 8.81 -11.86 6.05
N LEU A 40 7.78 -11.63 5.24
CA LEU A 40 7.85 -11.64 3.78
C LEU A 40 7.88 -10.22 3.19
N THR A 41 7.82 -9.19 4.03
CA THR A 41 7.81 -7.78 3.62
C THR A 41 9.01 -7.49 2.72
N LEU A 42 8.74 -6.97 1.53
CA LEU A 42 9.81 -6.55 0.62
C LEU A 42 10.17 -5.09 0.90
N PRO A 43 11.45 -4.71 0.73
CA PRO A 43 11.84 -3.31 0.76
C PRO A 43 11.02 -2.48 -0.25
N HIS A 44 10.52 -1.32 0.17
CA HIS A 44 9.69 -0.43 -0.64
C HIS A 44 10.15 1.02 -0.53
N ALA A 45 9.57 1.92 -1.33
CA ALA A 45 9.91 3.34 -1.26
C ALA A 45 9.64 3.91 0.15
N GLY A 46 10.62 4.61 0.71
CA GLY A 46 10.62 5.10 2.09
C GLY A 46 11.23 4.14 3.12
N SER A 47 11.49 2.87 2.79
CA SER A 47 12.16 1.95 3.71
C SER A 47 13.59 2.40 3.98
N ARG A 48 13.98 2.35 5.25
CA ARG A 48 15.37 2.51 5.69
C ARG A 48 16.12 1.21 5.46
N VAL A 49 17.31 1.31 4.87
CA VAL A 49 18.09 0.13 4.49
C VAL A 49 19.56 0.29 4.82
N HIS A 50 20.22 -0.85 5.02
CA HIS A 50 21.66 -0.97 5.04
C HIS A 50 22.11 -1.70 3.78
N VAL A 51 22.98 -1.08 2.99
CA VAL A 51 23.59 -1.67 1.78
C VAL A 51 24.88 -2.38 2.18
N PHE A 52 25.08 -3.65 1.82
CA PHE A 52 26.27 -4.39 2.26
C PHE A 52 27.53 -3.95 1.51
N ASP A 53 27.49 -4.01 0.18
CA ASP A 53 28.63 -3.68 -0.67
C ASP A 53 28.36 -2.40 -1.49
N LEU A 54 29.18 -1.38 -1.29
CA LEU A 54 29.13 -0.13 -2.06
C LEU A 54 29.89 -0.28 -3.39
N PRO A 55 29.43 0.35 -4.49
CA PRO A 55 30.19 0.39 -5.73
C PRO A 55 31.56 1.07 -5.52
N ASP A 56 32.63 0.54 -6.15
CA ASP A 56 33.99 1.12 -6.06
C ASP A 56 34.07 2.61 -6.44
N SER A 57 33.13 3.09 -7.25
CA SER A 57 33.04 4.49 -7.69
C SER A 57 32.36 5.42 -6.67
N CYS A 58 31.86 4.89 -5.56
CA CYS A 58 31.16 5.67 -4.54
C CYS A 58 32.15 6.42 -3.67
N ASP A 59 32.03 7.75 -3.58
CA ASP A 59 32.91 8.61 -2.76
C ASP A 59 32.44 8.69 -1.29
N THR A 60 31.81 7.63 -0.79
CA THR A 60 31.31 7.53 0.59
C THR A 60 31.57 6.14 1.15
N LEU A 61 31.68 6.07 2.48
CA LEU A 61 31.72 4.84 3.26
C LEU A 61 30.42 4.64 4.06
N GLU A 62 29.38 5.42 3.77
CA GLU A 62 28.07 5.30 4.39
C GLU A 62 27.25 4.22 3.69
N HIS A 63 26.73 3.29 4.48
CA HIS A 63 25.96 2.14 4.03
C HIS A 63 24.46 2.29 4.29
N LEU A 64 24.08 3.21 5.17
CA LEU A 64 22.69 3.52 5.46
C LEU A 64 22.08 4.45 4.40
N GLY A 65 20.82 4.20 4.09
CA GLY A 65 20.06 5.03 3.16
C GLY A 65 18.57 4.75 3.17
N GLU A 66 17.87 5.39 2.25
CA GLU A 66 16.43 5.22 2.03
C GLU A 66 16.17 4.76 0.60
N ILE A 67 15.27 3.79 0.43
CA ILE A 67 14.82 3.39 -0.89
C ILE A 67 13.92 4.49 -1.46
N VAL A 68 14.27 4.97 -2.66
CA VAL A 68 13.46 5.93 -3.41
C VAL A 68 12.46 5.23 -4.31
N ALA A 69 12.89 4.15 -4.97
CA ALA A 69 12.07 3.40 -5.90
C ALA A 69 12.67 2.01 -6.19
N TYR A 70 11.82 1.09 -6.65
CA TYR A 70 12.23 -0.17 -7.24
C TYR A 70 12.16 -0.10 -8.77
N ALA A 71 13.29 -0.29 -9.44
CA ALA A 71 13.40 -0.34 -10.90
C ALA A 71 13.17 -1.79 -11.37
N ALA A 72 11.91 -2.14 -11.65
CA ALA A 72 11.52 -3.51 -12.00
C ALA A 72 12.18 -4.03 -13.29
N ASP A 73 12.48 -3.17 -14.24
CA ASP A 73 13.17 -3.51 -15.50
C ASP A 73 14.63 -3.91 -15.29
N LEU A 74 15.26 -3.37 -14.25
CA LEU A 74 16.63 -3.68 -13.87
C LEU A 74 16.72 -4.68 -12.73
N ASN A 75 15.60 -4.99 -12.06
CA ASN A 75 15.53 -5.75 -10.82
C ASN A 75 16.43 -5.16 -9.73
N LYS A 76 16.41 -3.84 -9.55
CA LYS A 76 17.27 -3.11 -8.58
C LYS A 76 16.51 -2.07 -7.79
N TYR A 77 16.94 -1.83 -6.56
CA TYR A 77 16.49 -0.68 -5.77
C TYR A 77 17.35 0.54 -6.08
N ARG A 78 16.70 1.69 -6.22
CA ARG A 78 17.37 2.98 -6.14
C ARG A 78 17.38 3.42 -4.68
N VAL A 79 18.57 3.55 -4.11
CA VAL A 79 18.79 3.95 -2.72
C VAL A 79 19.50 5.29 -2.69
N ASP A 80 18.97 6.23 -1.93
CA ASP A 80 19.65 7.47 -1.57
C ASP A 80 20.42 7.24 -0.27
N LEU A 81 21.76 7.16 -0.37
CA LEU A 81 22.62 6.97 0.80
C LEU A 81 22.65 8.24 1.66
N ASP A 82 22.73 8.09 2.97
CA ASP A 82 22.73 9.20 3.92
C ASP A 82 23.93 10.12 3.70
N GLY A 83 23.67 11.38 3.34
CA GLY A 83 24.71 12.35 3.00
C GLY A 83 25.55 11.97 1.78
N GLY A 84 25.14 10.95 1.02
CA GLY A 84 25.84 10.38 -0.11
C GLY A 84 25.07 10.46 -1.44
N PRO A 85 25.52 9.73 -2.47
CA PRO A 85 24.85 9.69 -3.76
C PRO A 85 23.66 8.72 -3.77
N SER A 86 22.80 8.86 -4.79
CA SER A 86 21.87 7.80 -5.18
C SER A 86 22.61 6.66 -5.90
N ILE A 87 22.36 5.41 -5.51
CA ILE A 87 22.93 4.22 -6.16
C ILE A 87 21.86 3.21 -6.55
N LEU A 88 22.20 2.31 -7.48
CA LEU A 88 21.37 1.14 -7.80
C LEU A 88 21.93 -0.08 -7.08
N VAL A 89 21.08 -0.76 -6.33
CA VAL A 89 21.45 -1.86 -5.41
C VAL A 89 20.67 -3.12 -5.80
N GLU A 90 21.36 -4.25 -5.86
CA GLU A 90 20.73 -5.56 -6.06
C GLU A 90 19.88 -5.93 -4.84
N PRO A 91 18.78 -6.70 -5.00
CA PRO A 91 17.89 -7.06 -3.89
C PRO A 91 18.56 -7.84 -2.76
N ASP A 92 19.62 -8.60 -3.05
CA ASP A 92 20.40 -9.39 -2.09
C ASP A 92 21.56 -8.59 -1.44
N ASN A 93 21.82 -7.38 -1.92
CA ASN A 93 22.89 -6.51 -1.44
C ASN A 93 22.38 -5.44 -0.44
N LEU A 94 21.19 -5.62 0.11
CA LEU A 94 20.65 -4.75 1.15
C LEU A 94 19.75 -5.52 2.11
N GLU A 95 19.53 -4.91 3.27
CA GLU A 95 18.50 -5.32 4.23
C GLU A 95 17.74 -4.10 4.74
N VAL A 96 16.46 -4.31 5.07
CA VAL A 96 15.66 -3.29 5.76
C VAL A 96 16.14 -3.18 7.20
N VAL A 97 16.32 -1.94 7.64
CA VAL A 97 16.66 -1.63 9.03
C VAL A 97 15.37 -1.25 9.74
N ASP A 98 14.69 -2.26 10.27
CA ASP A 98 13.53 -2.07 11.15
C ASP A 98 13.92 -2.33 12.61
N GLU A 99 13.47 -1.44 13.50
CA GLU A 99 13.79 -1.53 14.93
C GLU A 99 12.91 -2.54 15.67
N ASP A 100 11.71 -2.85 15.15
CA ASP A 100 10.69 -3.66 15.81
C ASP A 100 10.24 -4.88 14.98
N THR A 101 10.03 -6.02 15.64
CA THR A 101 9.59 -7.30 15.04
C THR A 101 8.16 -7.28 14.53
N LEU A 102 7.32 -6.38 15.05
CA LEU A 102 5.91 -6.27 14.68
C LEU A 102 5.58 -4.83 14.30
N PRO A 103 4.54 -4.60 13.48
CA PRO A 103 4.19 -3.26 13.02
C PRO A 103 3.77 -2.37 14.19
N MET A 104 3.99 -1.06 14.13
CA MET A 104 3.57 -0.15 15.21
C MET A 104 2.07 -0.19 15.53
N TRP A 105 1.20 -0.44 14.53
CA TRP A 105 -0.24 -0.45 14.78
C TRP A 105 -0.69 -1.71 15.54
N GLY A 106 -1.47 -1.52 16.60
CA GLY A 106 -1.88 -2.59 17.51
C GLY A 106 -2.89 -3.61 16.96
N THR A 107 -3.35 -3.44 15.72
CA THR A 107 -4.21 -4.40 15.01
C THR A 107 -3.48 -4.93 13.79
N MET A 108 -3.48 -6.24 13.64
CA MET A 108 -3.06 -6.95 12.44
C MET A 108 -4.29 -7.60 11.80
N TRP A 109 -4.12 -8.09 10.58
CA TRP A 109 -5.19 -8.71 9.81
C TRP A 109 -4.72 -10.00 9.15
N SER A 110 -5.69 -10.87 8.87
CA SER A 110 -5.58 -11.87 7.82
C SER A 110 -6.79 -11.75 6.90
N PHE A 111 -6.65 -12.20 5.65
CA PHE A 111 -7.77 -12.20 4.73
C PHE A 111 -8.86 -13.19 5.20
N GLY A 112 -10.12 -12.85 4.93
CA GLY A 112 -11.27 -13.73 5.17
C GLY A 112 -11.58 -14.66 3.99
N ASP A 113 -10.99 -14.41 2.82
CA ASP A 113 -11.25 -15.13 1.57
C ASP A 113 -9.97 -15.77 1.02
N SER A 114 -10.04 -17.07 0.73
CA SER A 114 -8.91 -17.85 0.20
C SER A 114 -8.37 -17.37 -1.15
N CYS A 115 -9.14 -16.61 -1.92
CA CYS A 115 -8.69 -16.01 -3.18
C CYS A 115 -7.65 -14.91 -2.94
N ASP A 116 -7.74 -14.19 -1.82
CA ASP A 116 -6.75 -13.18 -1.45
C ASP A 116 -5.47 -13.82 -0.89
N ASP A 117 -5.59 -14.94 -0.17
CA ASP A 117 -4.42 -15.75 0.21
C ASP A 117 -3.70 -16.32 -1.02
N TYR A 118 -4.45 -16.77 -2.03
CA TYR A 118 -3.88 -17.22 -3.29
C TYR A 118 -3.14 -16.08 -4.02
N TRP A 119 -3.73 -14.88 -4.03
CA TRP A 119 -3.11 -13.70 -4.64
C TRP A 119 -1.82 -13.29 -3.91
N LEU A 120 -1.79 -13.37 -2.58
CA LEU A 120 -0.58 -13.18 -1.78
C LEU A 120 0.52 -14.19 -2.15
N GLY A 121 0.20 -15.49 -2.14
CA GLY A 121 1.20 -16.54 -2.26
C GLY A 121 1.66 -16.89 -3.67
N TYR A 122 0.85 -16.61 -4.70
CA TYR A 122 1.09 -17.12 -6.06
C TYR A 122 1.02 -16.05 -7.16
N ALA A 123 0.81 -14.80 -6.79
CA ALA A 123 0.88 -13.64 -7.70
C ALA A 123 1.78 -12.56 -7.08
N ASP A 124 1.66 -11.31 -7.54
CA ASP A 124 2.48 -10.20 -7.05
C ASP A 124 1.99 -9.59 -5.73
N GLY A 125 1.16 -10.33 -4.95
CA GLY A 125 0.49 -9.78 -3.77
C GLY A 125 1.43 -9.26 -2.70
N ILE A 126 2.52 -9.99 -2.40
CA ILE A 126 3.54 -9.56 -1.45
C ILE A 126 4.15 -8.21 -1.84
N ARG A 127 4.57 -8.07 -3.11
CA ARG A 127 5.14 -6.82 -3.63
C ARG A 127 4.14 -5.68 -3.55
N VAL A 128 2.92 -5.90 -4.03
CA VAL A 128 1.87 -4.88 -4.04
C VAL A 128 1.53 -4.41 -2.63
N MET A 129 1.44 -5.32 -1.66
CA MET A 129 1.19 -4.97 -0.26
C MET A 129 2.37 -4.24 0.36
N SER A 130 3.60 -4.69 0.11
CA SER A 130 4.81 -4.01 0.59
C SER A 130 4.88 -2.58 0.05
N ASP A 131 4.64 -2.38 -1.24
CA ASP A 131 4.61 -1.05 -1.88
C ASP A 131 3.48 -0.15 -1.37
N CYS A 132 2.42 -0.74 -0.79
CA CYS A 132 1.36 -0.01 -0.10
C CYS A 132 1.64 0.20 1.40
N GLY A 133 2.84 -0.13 1.89
CA GLY A 133 3.27 0.10 3.28
C GLY A 133 2.76 -0.93 4.29
N PHE A 134 2.41 -2.13 3.84
CA PHE A 134 2.06 -3.24 4.74
C PHE A 134 3.28 -4.10 5.06
N ARG A 135 3.42 -4.45 6.34
CA ARG A 135 4.31 -5.52 6.78
C ARG A 135 3.58 -6.84 6.76
N ILE A 136 4.18 -7.86 6.17
CA ILE A 136 3.54 -9.13 5.83
C ILE A 136 4.34 -10.27 6.46
N TYR A 137 3.62 -11.18 7.11
CA TYR A 137 4.16 -12.31 7.82
C TYR A 137 3.46 -13.58 7.37
N GLN A 138 4.16 -14.70 7.40
CA GLN A 138 3.60 -16.01 7.16
C GLN A 138 3.87 -16.92 8.36
N HIS A 139 2.85 -17.65 8.76
CA HIS A 139 2.96 -18.79 9.67
C HIS A 139 2.81 -20.09 8.86
N GLU A 140 3.66 -21.08 9.14
CA GLU A 140 3.64 -22.36 8.40
C GLU A 140 2.27 -23.05 8.39
N GLU A 141 1.54 -23.01 9.52
CA GLU A 141 0.23 -23.67 9.65
C GLU A 141 -0.96 -22.72 9.39
N TRP A 142 -0.81 -21.43 9.71
CA TRP A 142 -1.96 -20.50 9.82
C TRP A 142 -2.03 -19.48 8.69
N GLY A 143 -1.09 -19.50 7.76
CA GLY A 143 -1.10 -18.66 6.57
C GLY A 143 -0.60 -17.24 6.85
N TYR A 144 -1.18 -16.26 6.17
CA TYR A 144 -0.66 -14.90 6.14
C TYR A 144 -1.28 -13.98 7.18
N PHE A 145 -0.45 -13.11 7.73
CA PHE A 145 -0.81 -12.03 8.64
C PHE A 145 -0.14 -10.75 8.17
N PHE A 146 -0.78 -9.60 8.35
CA PHE A 146 -0.19 -8.33 7.95
C PHE A 146 -0.65 -7.19 8.83
N GLY A 147 0.13 -6.11 8.86
CA GLY A 147 -0.19 -4.91 9.61
C GLY A 147 0.45 -3.67 9.00
N ILE A 148 0.18 -2.53 9.62
CA ILE A 148 0.65 -1.22 9.17
C ILE A 148 1.66 -0.70 10.19
N ASP A 149 2.82 -0.28 9.69
CA ASP A 149 3.86 0.30 10.52
C ASP A 149 3.75 1.83 10.56
N GLY A 150 2.78 2.33 11.33
CA GLY A 150 2.55 3.77 11.44
C GLY A 150 1.53 4.17 12.49
N ALA A 151 1.53 5.46 12.84
CA ALA A 151 0.59 6.07 13.78
C ALA A 151 0.31 7.55 13.44
N GLY A 152 -0.92 8.00 13.70
CA GLY A 152 -1.27 9.42 13.68
C GLY A 152 -1.68 10.02 12.33
N TYR A 153 -2.00 9.19 11.33
CA TYR A 153 -2.52 9.61 10.03
C TYR A 153 -3.68 8.69 9.56
N ASP A 154 -4.31 9.03 8.44
CA ASP A 154 -5.43 8.24 7.90
C ASP A 154 -4.94 7.02 7.12
N PHE A 155 -5.00 5.84 7.76
CA PHE A 155 -4.57 4.59 7.12
C PHE A 155 -5.41 4.23 5.90
N TYR A 156 -6.63 4.74 5.77
CA TYR A 156 -7.43 4.48 4.57
C TYR A 156 -6.86 5.21 3.36
N SER A 157 -6.56 6.51 3.47
CA SER A 157 -5.96 7.26 2.35
C SER A 157 -4.57 6.74 1.99
N GLU A 158 -3.76 6.41 3.00
CA GLU A 158 -2.34 6.09 2.80
C GLU A 158 -2.06 4.62 2.47
N HIS A 159 -2.92 3.68 2.89
CA HIS A 159 -2.64 2.23 2.72
C HIS A 159 -3.80 1.47 2.08
N TRP A 160 -5.00 1.52 2.66
CA TRP A 160 -6.09 0.66 2.22
C TRP A 160 -6.66 1.03 0.84
N ILE A 161 -6.82 2.32 0.54
CA ILE A 161 -7.27 2.80 -0.78
C ILE A 161 -6.21 2.53 -1.86
N PRO A 162 -4.92 2.82 -1.64
CA PRO A 162 -3.85 2.40 -2.55
C PRO A 162 -3.87 0.89 -2.81
N LEU A 163 -3.97 0.08 -1.76
CA LEU A 163 -4.01 -1.38 -1.89
C LEU A 163 -5.23 -1.84 -2.69
N TYR A 164 -6.42 -1.29 -2.41
CA TYR A 164 -7.64 -1.60 -3.16
C TYR A 164 -7.47 -1.34 -4.66
N LYS A 165 -6.84 -0.21 -5.03
CA LYS A 165 -6.56 0.16 -6.42
C LYS A 165 -5.53 -0.78 -7.05
N SER A 166 -4.41 -1.02 -6.38
CA SER A 166 -3.32 -1.87 -6.88
C SER A 166 -3.72 -3.35 -7.00
N ARG A 167 -4.62 -3.81 -6.12
CA ARG A 167 -5.26 -5.14 -6.21
C ARG A 167 -6.16 -5.28 -7.44
N GLY A 168 -6.60 -4.16 -8.04
CA GLY A 168 -7.44 -4.12 -9.22
C GLY A 168 -8.94 -4.31 -8.94
N LEU A 169 -9.40 -4.02 -7.72
CA LEU A 169 -10.79 -4.22 -7.32
C LEU A 169 -11.72 -3.17 -7.96
N GLN A 170 -12.91 -3.62 -8.37
CA GLN A 170 -13.93 -2.80 -9.06
C GLN A 170 -15.31 -2.90 -8.38
N TRP A 171 -15.29 -2.85 -7.05
CA TRP A 171 -16.51 -2.87 -6.24
C TRP A 171 -17.22 -1.51 -6.23
N HIS A 172 -16.48 -0.43 -6.44
CA HIS A 172 -17.00 0.94 -6.56
C HIS A 172 -17.78 1.18 -7.86
N ASP A 173 -18.57 2.25 -7.86
CA ASP A 173 -19.29 2.81 -9.00
C ASP A 173 -18.46 3.96 -9.60
N PRO A 174 -17.99 3.85 -10.86
CA PRO A 174 -17.20 4.90 -11.50
C PRO A 174 -17.90 6.27 -11.55
N ALA A 175 -19.23 6.30 -11.69
CA ALA A 175 -19.99 7.54 -11.73
C ALA A 175 -20.03 8.21 -10.35
N ALA A 176 -20.10 7.41 -9.28
CA ALA A 176 -20.06 7.90 -7.90
C ALA A 176 -18.69 8.48 -7.55
N GLU A 177 -17.62 7.78 -7.91
CA GLU A 177 -16.24 8.24 -7.72
C GLU A 177 -15.98 9.54 -8.49
N LYS A 178 -16.37 9.57 -9.77
CA LYS A 178 -16.24 10.78 -10.60
C LYS A 178 -16.99 11.97 -10.02
N ALA A 179 -18.18 11.74 -9.47
CA ALA A 179 -18.95 12.80 -8.82
C ALA A 179 -18.26 13.31 -7.54
N GLU A 180 -17.57 12.45 -6.80
CA GLU A 180 -16.78 12.83 -5.62
C GLU A 180 -15.53 13.63 -6.01
N GLU A 181 -14.79 13.18 -7.03
CA GLU A 181 -13.65 13.92 -7.60
C GLU A 181 -14.05 15.32 -8.09
N MET A 182 -15.24 15.47 -8.66
CA MET A 182 -15.73 16.78 -9.10
C MET A 182 -16.07 17.67 -7.92
N ARG A 183 -16.70 17.12 -6.87
CA ARG A 183 -17.00 17.86 -5.65
C ARG A 183 -15.73 18.34 -4.94
N SER A 184 -14.67 17.52 -4.89
CA SER A 184 -13.40 17.92 -4.26
C SER A 184 -12.67 19.03 -5.02
N LYS A 185 -12.99 19.24 -6.29
CA LYS A 185 -12.50 20.35 -7.15
C LYS A 185 -13.41 21.59 -7.14
N ASP A 186 -14.31 21.71 -6.16
CA ASP A 186 -15.33 22.76 -6.09
C ASP A 186 -16.24 22.83 -7.34
N CYS A 187 -16.38 21.73 -8.08
CA CYS A 187 -17.28 21.66 -9.22
C CYS A 187 -18.69 21.30 -8.76
N ARG A 188 -19.70 21.84 -9.45
CA ARG A 188 -21.12 21.58 -9.18
C ARG A 188 -21.88 21.23 -10.44
N ILE A 189 -23.02 20.57 -10.28
CA ILE A 189 -23.92 20.28 -11.40
C ILE A 189 -24.76 21.52 -11.73
N ALA A 190 -24.81 21.86 -13.01
CA ALA A 190 -25.69 22.88 -13.57
C ALA A 190 -26.45 22.34 -14.80
N LYS A 191 -27.53 23.02 -15.19
CA LYS A 191 -28.23 22.71 -16.44
C LYS A 191 -27.74 23.61 -17.56
N LEU A 192 -27.30 23.01 -18.66
CA LEU A 192 -26.92 23.69 -19.89
C LEU A 192 -27.62 23.02 -21.07
N GLY A 193 -28.52 23.73 -21.75
CA GLY A 193 -29.21 23.20 -22.94
C GLY A 193 -30.01 21.91 -22.70
N GLY A 194 -30.55 21.70 -21.50
CA GLY A 194 -31.33 20.51 -21.14
C GLY A 194 -30.50 19.32 -20.64
N ARG A 195 -29.17 19.41 -20.64
CA ARG A 195 -28.25 18.42 -20.10
C ARG A 195 -27.73 18.85 -18.73
N ASN A 196 -27.39 17.88 -17.89
CA ASN A 196 -26.65 18.12 -16.65
C ASN A 196 -25.16 18.15 -16.98
N VAL A 197 -24.47 19.19 -16.54
CA VAL A 197 -23.04 19.40 -16.77
C VAL A 197 -22.33 19.76 -15.47
N TRP A 198 -21.08 19.37 -15.34
CA TRP A 198 -20.18 19.87 -14.31
C TRP A 198 -19.68 21.27 -14.69
N VAL A 199 -19.77 22.20 -13.75
CA VAL A 199 -19.19 23.55 -13.88
C VAL A 199 -18.25 23.84 -12.73
N ASP A 200 -17.18 24.59 -13.01
CA ASP A 200 -16.21 25.03 -11.99
C ASP A 200 -16.82 26.10 -11.05
N LYS A 201 -16.01 26.56 -10.09
CA LYS A 201 -16.40 27.64 -9.15
C LYS A 201 -16.83 28.95 -9.83
N ASN A 202 -16.37 29.21 -11.05
CA ASN A 202 -16.72 30.39 -11.84
C ASN A 202 -17.94 30.16 -12.74
N GLY A 203 -18.49 28.94 -12.76
CA GLY A 203 -19.59 28.54 -13.64
C GLY A 203 -19.14 28.19 -15.05
N ALA A 204 -17.84 28.02 -15.31
CA ALA A 204 -17.33 27.56 -16.59
C ALA A 204 -17.59 26.06 -16.75
N PHE A 205 -18.01 25.65 -17.94
CA PHE A 205 -18.23 24.23 -18.28
C PHE A 205 -16.94 23.42 -18.14
N VAL A 206 -17.03 22.27 -17.48
CA VAL A 206 -15.95 21.29 -17.34
C VAL A 206 -16.22 20.09 -18.23
N GLU A 207 -17.32 19.38 -18.00
CA GLU A 207 -17.74 18.21 -18.79
C GLU A 207 -19.24 17.91 -18.60
N GLU A 208 -19.81 17.02 -19.42
CA GLU A 208 -21.18 16.52 -19.22
C GLU A 208 -21.24 15.47 -18.09
N VAL A 209 -22.35 15.45 -17.35
CA VAL A 209 -22.59 14.44 -16.31
C VAL A 209 -23.04 13.15 -16.98
N TRP A 210 -22.23 12.10 -16.85
CA TRP A 210 -22.56 10.76 -17.32
C TRP A 210 -23.44 10.03 -16.30
N HIS A 211 -24.46 9.33 -16.81
CA HIS A 211 -25.26 8.38 -16.05
C HIS A 211 -25.25 7.06 -16.81
N ASP A 212 -24.66 6.03 -16.23
CA ASP A 212 -24.78 4.65 -16.69
C ASP A 212 -26.18 4.06 -16.36
#